data_AF-A0A3E0WDQ7-F1
#
_entry.id   AF-A0A3E0WDQ7-F1
#
_cell.length_a   1.000
_cell.length_b   1.000
_cell.length_c   1.000
_cell.angle_alpha   90.00
_cell.angle_beta   90.00
_cell.angle_gamma   90.00
#
_symmetry.space_group_name_H-M   'P 1'
#
loop_
_entity.id
_entity.type
_entity.pdbx_description
1 polymer ?
#
loop_
_entity_poly.entity_id
_entity_poly.type
_entity_poly.pdbx_seq_one_letter_code
_entity_poly.pdbx_strand_id
1 'polypeptide(L)'
;MTARGRLTQASNQLLSQIIDPNARWVPRYVPDAHDYVLNGLLDVAVQLGLVRVAGRRLELRKRGRKGVADPLALWQHLAAALPFERDEYGRGVARYLLILTASGLLTTEIEALPVVDRLVLATGWNFDQRPGEALGSRYAASTTLAVLRMASSATEVGHDAVDRTSSSLGSAGAILLASSVLANDRLFFT
;
A
#
# COMPACT_ATOMS: atom_id res chain seq x y z
N MET A 1 -6.87 10.30 17.06
CA MET A 1 -7.67 9.12 16.62
C MET A 1 -9.15 9.35 16.91
N THR A 2 -10.02 8.89 16.00
CA THR A 2 -11.48 8.94 16.10
C THR A 2 -12.02 7.80 16.97
N ALA A 3 -13.30 7.85 17.33
CA ALA A 3 -13.98 6.78 18.09
C ALA A 3 -13.98 5.42 17.35
N ARG A 4 -13.85 5.43 16.02
CA ARG A 4 -13.76 4.21 15.19
C ARG A 4 -12.32 3.70 15.01
N GLY A 5 -11.37 4.24 15.76
CA GLY A 5 -9.97 3.82 15.67
C GLY A 5 -9.24 4.30 14.40
N ARG A 6 -9.82 5.23 13.64
CA ARG A 6 -9.12 5.91 12.54
C ARG A 6 -8.22 7.01 13.07
N LEU A 7 -7.17 7.35 12.35
CA LEU A 7 -6.39 8.54 12.65
C LEU A 7 -7.28 9.78 12.40
N THR A 8 -7.14 10.78 13.27
CA THR A 8 -7.76 12.09 13.06
C THR A 8 -6.90 12.87 12.08
N GLN A 9 -7.48 13.83 11.34
CA GLN A 9 -6.74 14.69 10.41
C GLN A 9 -5.45 15.27 11.04
N ALA A 10 -5.55 15.85 12.24
CA ALA A 10 -4.41 16.36 13.00
C ALA A 10 -3.35 15.29 13.33
N SER A 11 -3.76 14.04 13.59
CA SER A 11 -2.83 12.93 13.82
C SER A 11 -2.17 12.46 12.53
N ASN A 12 -2.91 12.45 11.41
CA ASN A 12 -2.36 12.11 10.10
C ASN A 12 -1.34 13.15 9.65
N GLN A 13 -1.65 14.44 9.83
CA GLN A 13 -0.71 15.51 9.54
C GLN A 13 0.57 15.38 10.37
N LEU A 14 0.46 15.14 11.68
CA LEU A 14 1.62 14.96 12.55
C LEU A 14 2.43 13.71 12.20
N LEU A 15 1.78 12.57 11.93
CA LEU A 15 2.46 11.36 11.50
C LEU A 15 3.14 11.52 10.13
N SER A 16 2.52 12.24 9.20
CA SER A 16 3.13 12.56 7.91
C SER A 16 4.43 13.35 8.12
N GLN A 17 4.43 14.35 9.01
CA GLN A 17 5.63 15.14 9.32
C GLN A 17 6.73 14.32 10.00
N ILE A 18 6.38 13.31 10.80
CA ILE A 18 7.36 12.45 11.49
C ILE A 18 7.97 11.43 10.53
N ILE A 19 7.13 10.75 9.75
CA ILE A 19 7.54 9.64 8.89
C ILE A 19 8.17 10.18 7.60
N ASP A 20 7.74 11.36 7.16
CA ASP A 20 8.19 11.99 5.93
C ASP A 20 8.33 13.51 6.09
N PRO A 21 9.31 13.97 6.89
CA PRO A 21 9.50 15.39 7.18
C PRO A 21 9.76 16.25 5.94
N ASN A 22 10.27 15.62 4.86
CA ASN A 22 10.62 16.29 3.62
C ASN A 22 9.54 16.16 2.53
N ALA A 23 8.37 15.61 2.85
CA ALA A 23 7.29 15.34 1.89
C ALA A 23 7.75 14.54 0.65
N ARG A 24 8.70 13.61 0.85
CA ARG A 24 9.28 12.73 -0.19
C ARG A 24 8.35 11.56 -0.53
N TRP A 25 7.66 11.02 0.46
CA TRP A 25 6.73 9.90 0.37
C TRP A 25 5.30 10.37 0.12
N VAL A 26 4.86 11.45 0.80
CA VAL A 26 3.55 12.03 0.61
C VAL A 26 3.73 13.53 0.35
N PRO A 27 3.34 14.05 -0.83
CA PRO A 27 3.51 15.48 -1.15
C PRO A 27 2.76 16.35 -0.14
N ARG A 28 2.98 17.67 -0.16
CA ARG A 28 2.37 18.62 0.80
C ARG A 28 0.94 18.23 1.20
N TYR A 29 0.70 18.07 2.50
CA TYR A 29 -0.50 17.45 3.08
C TYR A 29 -1.81 17.79 2.34
N VAL A 30 -2.37 16.79 1.66
CA VAL A 30 -3.71 16.79 1.04
C VAL A 30 -4.60 15.87 1.89
N PRO A 31 -5.60 16.42 2.62
CA PRO A 31 -6.33 15.69 3.65
C PRO A 31 -6.82 14.31 3.21
N ASP A 32 -7.58 14.22 2.12
CA ASP A 32 -8.21 12.97 1.70
C ASP A 32 -7.19 11.92 1.23
N ALA A 33 -6.15 12.35 0.52
CA ALA A 33 -5.11 11.44 0.01
C ALA A 33 -4.22 10.89 1.14
N HIS A 34 -3.88 11.73 2.12
CA HIS A 34 -3.03 11.35 3.25
C HIS A 34 -3.79 10.50 4.25
N ASP A 35 -5.02 10.91 4.56
CA ASP A 35 -5.88 10.17 5.46
C ASP A 35 -6.13 8.77 4.91
N TYR A 36 -6.29 8.63 3.60
CA TYR A 36 -6.40 7.33 2.95
C TYR A 36 -5.14 6.46 3.11
N VAL A 37 -3.97 6.98 2.77
CA VAL A 37 -2.70 6.21 2.83
C VAL A 37 -2.35 5.83 4.28
N LEU A 38 -2.42 6.77 5.22
CA LEU A 38 -2.05 6.52 6.61
C LEU A 38 -3.05 5.63 7.34
N ASN A 39 -4.36 5.77 7.06
CA ASN A 39 -5.34 4.82 7.61
C ASN A 39 -5.15 3.43 7.00
N GLY A 40 -4.83 3.32 5.70
CA GLY A 40 -4.50 2.05 5.06
C GLY A 40 -3.30 1.36 5.70
N LEU A 41 -2.20 2.10 5.93
CA LEU A 41 -1.03 1.56 6.63
C LEU A 41 -1.31 1.20 8.10
N LEU A 42 -2.14 1.98 8.79
CA LEU A 42 -2.59 1.61 10.13
C LEU A 42 -3.38 0.30 10.09
N ASP A 43 -4.29 0.12 9.13
CA ASP A 43 -5.04 -1.11 8.94
C ASP A 43 -4.09 -2.29 8.70
N VAL A 44 -3.06 -2.13 7.87
CA VAL A 44 -2.00 -3.15 7.67
C VAL A 44 -1.27 -3.47 8.97
N ALA A 45 -0.84 -2.44 9.70
CA ALA A 45 -0.10 -2.62 10.95
C ALA A 45 -0.94 -3.34 12.02
N VAL A 46 -2.25 -3.08 12.05
CA VAL A 46 -3.20 -3.80 12.92
C VAL A 46 -3.38 -5.24 12.44
N GLN A 47 -3.60 -5.47 11.15
CA GLN A 47 -3.79 -6.81 10.56
C GLN A 47 -2.57 -7.72 10.78
N LEU A 48 -1.36 -7.18 10.62
CA LEU A 48 -0.10 -7.90 10.88
C LEU A 48 0.16 -8.13 12.39
N GLY A 49 -0.67 -7.55 13.26
CA GLY A 49 -0.51 -7.62 14.71
C GLY A 49 0.74 -6.88 15.20
N LEU A 50 1.18 -5.85 14.48
CA LEU A 50 2.30 -4.97 14.89
C LEU A 50 1.83 -3.99 15.97
N VAL A 51 0.62 -3.46 15.81
CA VAL A 51 0.00 -2.53 16.74
C VAL A 51 -1.40 -2.99 17.12
N ARG A 52 -1.94 -2.42 18.20
CA ARG A 52 -3.38 -2.41 18.47
C ARG A 52 -3.87 -1.00 18.68
N VAL A 53 -5.12 -0.77 18.32
CA VAL A 53 -5.85 0.44 18.70
C VAL A 53 -6.47 0.22 20.07
N ALA A 54 -6.09 1.03 21.05
CA ALA A 54 -6.63 1.02 22.40
C ALA A 54 -7.22 2.41 22.71
N GLY A 55 -8.53 2.57 22.53
CA GLY A 55 -9.19 3.87 22.60
C GLY A 55 -8.62 4.84 21.57
N ARG A 56 -7.97 5.92 22.02
CA ARG A 56 -7.31 6.93 21.16
C ARG A 56 -5.80 6.74 21.01
N ARG A 57 -5.26 5.60 21.44
CA ARG A 57 -3.82 5.30 21.42
C ARG A 57 -3.50 4.14 20.49
N LEU A 58 -2.31 4.20 19.89
CA LEU A 58 -1.67 3.09 19.20
C LEU A 58 -0.65 2.46 20.14
N GLU A 59 -0.79 1.17 20.39
CA GLU A 59 0.12 0.44 21.26
C GLU A 59 0.84 -0.65 20.46
N LEU A 60 2.17 -0.68 20.56
CA LEU A 60 2.98 -1.74 19.96
C LEU A 60 2.66 -3.08 20.63
N ARG A 61 2.43 -4.10 19.80
CA ARG A 61 2.36 -5.50 20.22
C ARG A 61 3.75 -6.12 20.26
N LYS A 62 3.86 -7.35 20.79
CA LYS A 62 5.11 -8.10 20.84
C LYS A 62 5.79 -8.19 19.46
N ARG A 63 5.01 -8.47 18.40
CA ARG A 63 5.53 -8.52 17.03
C ARG A 63 6.00 -7.16 16.53
N GLY A 64 5.26 -6.08 16.82
CA GLY A 64 5.70 -4.71 16.50
C GLY A 64 7.02 -4.35 17.18
N ARG A 65 7.16 -4.64 18.48
CA ARG A 65 8.43 -4.44 19.21
C ARG A 65 9.59 -5.23 18.60
N LYS A 66 9.35 -6.48 18.21
CA LYS A 66 10.36 -7.30 17.51
C LYS A 66 10.71 -6.72 16.14
N GLY A 67 9.73 -6.26 15.38
CA GLY A 67 9.94 -5.64 14.06
C GLY A 67 10.74 -4.33 14.12
N VAL A 68 10.59 -3.56 15.20
CA VAL A 68 11.45 -2.38 15.44
C VAL A 68 12.92 -2.79 15.66
N ALA A 69 13.15 -3.91 16.36
CA ALA A 69 14.49 -4.43 16.60
C ALA A 69 15.10 -5.16 15.38
N ASP A 70 14.25 -5.68 14.49
CA ASP A 70 14.64 -6.41 13.28
C ASP A 70 13.78 -5.96 12.08
N PRO A 71 14.15 -4.84 11.44
CA PRO A 71 13.40 -4.29 10.30
C PRO A 71 13.38 -5.22 9.09
N LEU A 72 14.43 -6.03 8.89
CA LEU A 72 14.48 -6.97 7.77
C LEU A 72 13.44 -8.08 7.92
N ALA A 73 13.33 -8.69 9.10
CA ALA A 73 12.29 -9.67 9.37
C ALA A 73 10.88 -9.07 9.26
N LEU A 74 10.72 -7.78 9.59
CA LEU A 74 9.45 -7.07 9.38
C LEU A 74 9.10 -6.96 7.88
N TRP A 75 10.06 -6.58 7.04
CA TRP A 75 9.87 -6.50 5.59
C TRP A 75 9.54 -7.86 4.97
N GLN A 76 10.25 -8.92 5.35
CA GLN A 76 9.97 -10.28 4.90
C GLN A 76 8.57 -10.72 5.32
N HIS A 77 8.16 -10.41 6.55
CA HIS A 77 6.82 -10.75 7.03
C HIS A 77 5.73 -10.00 6.26
N LEU A 78 5.96 -8.73 5.94
CA LEU A 78 5.04 -7.91 5.16
C LEU A 78 4.91 -8.43 3.73
N ALA A 79 6.03 -8.78 3.08
CA ALA A 79 6.03 -9.38 1.74
C ALA A 79 5.29 -10.74 1.71
N ALA A 80 5.46 -11.56 2.75
CA ALA A 80 4.79 -12.86 2.84
C ALA A 80 3.28 -12.76 3.12
N ALA A 81 2.76 -11.60 3.50
CA ALA A 81 1.38 -11.41 3.93
C ALA A 81 0.52 -10.61 2.93
N LEU A 82 1.14 -10.00 1.90
CA LEU A 82 0.40 -9.33 0.82
C LEU A 82 -0.29 -10.37 -0.09
N PRO A 83 -1.44 -10.03 -0.70
CA PRO A 83 -2.24 -8.79 -0.54
C PRO A 83 -3.06 -8.72 0.77
N PHE A 84 -3.29 -7.52 1.30
CA PHE A 84 -4.01 -7.27 2.58
C PHE A 84 -5.51 -6.98 2.43
N GLU A 85 -6.02 -7.07 1.21
CA GLU A 85 -7.40 -6.80 0.87
C GLU A 85 -8.35 -7.87 1.48
N ARG A 86 -9.48 -7.41 2.02
CA ARG A 86 -10.39 -8.25 2.80
C ARG A 86 -11.34 -9.08 1.95
N ASP A 87 -11.81 -8.52 0.84
CA ASP A 87 -12.69 -9.22 -0.09
C ASP A 87 -11.91 -9.86 -1.25
N GLU A 88 -12.55 -10.80 -1.93
CA GLU A 88 -11.94 -11.57 -3.01
C GLU A 88 -11.60 -10.70 -4.22
N TYR A 89 -12.49 -9.76 -4.54
CA TYR A 89 -12.30 -8.81 -5.63
C TYR A 89 -11.03 -7.97 -5.43
N GLY A 90 -10.90 -7.32 -4.29
CA GLY A 90 -9.75 -6.51 -3.91
C GLY A 90 -8.46 -7.31 -3.90
N ARG A 91 -8.48 -8.57 -3.43
CA ARG A 91 -7.31 -9.45 -3.54
C ARG A 91 -6.93 -9.75 -4.99
N GLY A 92 -7.91 -9.99 -5.87
CA GLY A 92 -7.67 -10.18 -7.30
C GLY A 92 -7.05 -8.95 -7.95
N VAL A 93 -7.63 -7.77 -7.72
CA VAL A 93 -7.12 -6.47 -8.18
C VAL A 93 -5.69 -6.24 -7.67
N ALA A 94 -5.45 -6.49 -6.38
CA ALA A 94 -4.15 -6.29 -5.74
C ALA A 94 -3.08 -7.23 -6.32
N ARG A 95 -3.43 -8.47 -6.67
CA ARG A 95 -2.51 -9.40 -7.37
C ARG A 95 -2.12 -8.88 -8.74
N TYR A 96 -3.07 -8.40 -9.54
CA TYR A 96 -2.72 -7.79 -10.84
C TYR A 96 -1.83 -6.57 -10.67
N LEU A 97 -2.11 -5.73 -9.68
CA LEU A 97 -1.26 -4.60 -9.35
C LEU A 97 0.18 -5.05 -9.00
N LEU A 98 0.33 -6.07 -8.14
CA LEU A 98 1.64 -6.63 -7.76
C LEU A 98 2.39 -7.19 -8.98
N ILE A 99 1.71 -7.91 -9.88
CA ILE A 99 2.32 -8.43 -11.13
C ILE A 99 2.82 -7.27 -12.01
N LEU A 100 1.98 -6.26 -12.23
CA LEU A 100 2.35 -5.11 -13.06
C LEU A 100 3.50 -4.32 -12.43
N THR A 101 3.47 -4.10 -11.11
CA THR A 101 4.56 -3.44 -10.39
C THR A 101 5.85 -4.24 -10.47
N ALA A 102 5.81 -5.56 -10.23
CA ALA A 102 6.99 -6.42 -10.30
C ALA A 102 7.62 -6.46 -11.70
N SER A 103 6.80 -6.32 -12.75
CA SER A 103 7.30 -6.28 -14.14
C SER A 103 8.17 -5.04 -14.43
N GLY A 104 8.01 -3.96 -13.65
CA GLY A 104 8.66 -2.68 -13.90
C GLY A 104 8.23 -1.96 -15.18
N LEU A 105 7.28 -2.52 -15.95
CA LEU A 105 6.84 -1.97 -17.24
C LEU A 105 5.92 -0.75 -17.09
N LEU A 106 5.14 -0.72 -16.01
CA LEU A 106 4.24 0.38 -15.69
C LEU A 106 4.73 1.05 -14.41
N THR A 107 5.12 2.31 -14.54
CA THR A 107 5.87 3.01 -13.49
C THR A 107 4.97 3.85 -12.61
N THR A 108 3.77 4.16 -13.09
CA THR A 108 2.81 5.02 -12.41
C THR A 108 1.48 4.31 -12.17
N GLU A 109 0.73 4.73 -11.16
CA GLU A 109 -0.63 4.23 -10.94
C GLU A 109 -1.59 4.60 -12.07
N ILE A 110 -1.36 5.75 -12.69
CA ILE A 110 -2.17 6.26 -13.81
C ILE A 110 -2.05 5.30 -15.00
N GLU A 111 -0.87 4.73 -15.22
CA GLU A 111 -0.62 3.72 -16.24
C GLU A 111 -1.14 2.33 -15.82
N ALA A 112 -0.91 1.94 -14.56
CA ALA A 112 -1.21 0.59 -14.08
C ALA A 112 -2.71 0.32 -13.91
N LEU A 113 -3.47 1.25 -13.32
CA LEU A 113 -4.87 1.02 -12.95
C LEU A 113 -5.78 0.72 -14.16
N PRO A 114 -5.68 1.42 -15.31
CA PRO A 114 -6.46 1.07 -16.51
C PRO A 114 -6.11 -0.31 -17.09
N VAL A 115 -4.90 -0.82 -16.85
CA VAL A 115 -4.52 -2.18 -17.24
C VAL A 115 -5.13 -3.19 -16.28
N VAL A 116 -5.06 -2.94 -14.97
CA VAL A 116 -5.73 -3.76 -13.95
C VAL A 116 -7.23 -3.87 -14.21
N ASP A 117 -7.89 -2.75 -14.49
CA ASP A 117 -9.32 -2.68 -14.84
C ASP A 117 -9.67 -3.60 -16.01
N ARG A 118 -8.84 -3.60 -17.06
CA ARG A 118 -9.02 -4.48 -18.22
C ARG A 118 -8.81 -5.97 -17.88
N LEU A 119 -7.84 -6.29 -17.04
CA LEU A 119 -7.57 -7.68 -16.60
C LEU A 119 -8.70 -8.22 -15.72
N VAL A 120 -9.25 -7.38 -14.84
CA VAL A 120 -10.42 -7.69 -14.01
C VAL A 120 -11.63 -8.01 -14.89
N LEU A 121 -11.94 -7.15 -15.86
CA LEU A 121 -13.04 -7.40 -16.80
C LEU A 121 -12.81 -8.69 -17.60
N ALA A 122 -11.58 -8.92 -18.06
CA ALA A 122 -11.23 -10.12 -18.81
C ALA A 122 -11.37 -11.43 -18.01
N THR A 123 -11.33 -11.36 -16.67
CA THR A 123 -11.55 -12.52 -15.79
C THR A 123 -13.01 -12.73 -15.40
N GLY A 124 -13.93 -11.98 -16.02
CA GLY A 124 -15.37 -12.17 -15.85
C GLY A 124 -15.95 -11.50 -14.61
N TRP A 125 -15.17 -10.67 -13.91
CA TRP A 125 -15.72 -9.77 -12.89
C TRP A 125 -16.59 -8.73 -13.59
N ASN A 126 -17.90 -8.99 -13.59
CA ASN A 126 -18.91 -8.06 -14.06
C ASN A 126 -19.52 -7.36 -12.86
N PHE A 127 -19.44 -6.04 -12.89
CA PHE A 127 -20.23 -5.19 -12.02
C PHE A 127 -21.45 -4.74 -12.85
N ASP A 128 -22.63 -4.62 -12.24
CA ASP A 128 -23.85 -4.09 -12.89
C ASP A 128 -23.70 -2.58 -13.19
N GLN A 129 -22.62 -2.20 -13.87
CA GLN A 129 -22.17 -0.82 -13.97
C GLN A 129 -23.14 -0.01 -14.80
N ARG A 130 -23.61 1.08 -14.21
CA ARG A 130 -24.15 2.19 -14.99
C ARG A 130 -23.02 2.83 -15.79
N PRO A 131 -23.29 3.36 -17.00
CA PRO A 131 -22.27 4.06 -17.77
C PRO A 131 -21.62 5.17 -16.93
N GLY A 132 -20.30 5.06 -16.69
CA GLY A 132 -19.51 6.07 -15.96
C GLY A 132 -19.10 5.71 -14.52
N GLU A 133 -19.53 4.58 -13.95
CA GLU A 133 -18.97 4.10 -12.68
C GLU A 133 -17.61 3.43 -12.92
N ALA A 134 -16.53 4.02 -12.41
CA ALA A 134 -15.23 3.36 -12.42
C ALA A 134 -15.30 2.02 -11.66
N LEU A 135 -14.61 0.97 -12.14
CA LEU A 135 -14.50 -0.35 -11.49
C LEU A 135 -13.96 -0.29 -10.05
N GLY A 136 -13.48 0.89 -9.63
CA GLY A 136 -13.06 1.13 -8.26
C GLY A 136 -11.80 0.36 -7.90
N SER A 137 -11.03 -0.17 -8.87
CA SER A 137 -9.81 -0.96 -8.64
C SER A 137 -8.81 -0.24 -7.73
N ARG A 138 -8.71 1.08 -7.84
CA ARG A 138 -7.89 1.90 -6.93
C ARG A 138 -8.30 1.77 -5.47
N TYR A 139 -9.60 1.76 -5.21
CA TYR A 139 -10.18 1.58 -3.87
C TYR A 139 -10.12 0.11 -3.44
N ALA A 140 -10.34 -0.81 -4.37
CA ALA A 140 -10.33 -2.24 -4.12
C ALA A 140 -8.94 -2.72 -3.68
N ALA A 141 -7.85 -2.26 -4.32
CA ALA A 141 -6.46 -2.56 -3.95
C ALA A 141 -5.79 -1.47 -3.09
N SER A 142 -6.61 -0.68 -2.37
CA SER A 142 -6.19 0.48 -1.57
C SER A 142 -5.03 0.20 -0.64
N THR A 143 -5.07 -0.96 0.01
CA THR A 143 -4.20 -1.30 1.13
C THR A 143 -2.85 -1.76 0.62
N THR A 144 -2.83 -2.63 -0.38
CA THR A 144 -1.63 -3.04 -1.11
C THR A 144 -0.97 -1.83 -1.78
N LEU A 145 -1.75 -0.93 -2.38
CA LEU A 145 -1.21 0.29 -2.99
C LEU A 145 -0.54 1.21 -1.96
N ALA A 146 -1.12 1.37 -0.76
CA ALA A 146 -0.51 2.14 0.31
C ALA A 146 0.84 1.55 0.75
N VAL A 147 0.95 0.23 0.78
CA VAL A 147 2.19 -0.49 1.10
C VAL A 147 3.24 -0.35 0.00
N LEU A 148 2.85 -0.49 -1.28
CA LEU A 148 3.75 -0.29 -2.42
C LEU A 148 4.33 1.12 -2.43
N ARG A 149 3.49 2.14 -2.23
CA ARG A 149 3.93 3.56 -2.12
C ARG A 149 4.93 3.78 -0.98
N MET A 150 4.75 3.08 0.14
CA MET A 150 5.67 3.14 1.28
C MET A 150 7.01 2.46 0.98
N ALA A 151 7.00 1.35 0.24
CA ALA A 151 8.22 0.70 -0.23
C ALA A 151 9.00 1.59 -1.20
N SER A 152 8.30 2.32 -2.09
CA SER A 152 8.91 3.26 -3.03
C SER A 152 9.79 4.30 -2.34
N SER A 153 9.26 4.91 -1.28
CA SER A 153 9.94 5.98 -0.56
C SER A 153 11.09 5.49 0.34
N ALA A 154 11.03 4.24 0.81
CA ALA A 154 12.07 3.67 1.68
C ALA A 154 13.43 3.53 0.97
N THR A 155 13.46 3.22 -0.32
CA THR A 155 14.70 3.07 -1.11
C THR A 155 15.30 4.40 -1.58
N GLU A 156 14.55 5.48 -1.46
CA GLU A 156 14.90 6.80 -2.01
C GLU A 156 15.57 7.74 -1.00
N VAL A 157 15.82 7.26 0.22
CA VAL A 157 16.48 8.02 1.30
C VAL A 157 17.94 8.38 0.99
N GLY A 158 18.53 7.85 -0.11
CA GLY A 158 19.93 8.08 -0.49
C GLY A 158 20.23 8.80 -1.82
N HIS A 159 19.23 9.12 -2.66
CA HIS A 159 19.46 9.75 -3.97
C HIS A 159 18.59 10.99 -4.17
N ASP A 160 19.23 12.10 -4.56
CA ASP A 160 18.65 13.44 -4.71
C ASP A 160 17.23 13.41 -5.32
N ALA A 161 16.33 14.08 -4.61
CA ALA A 161 14.89 14.10 -4.83
C ALA A 161 14.51 15.08 -5.94
N VAL A 162 14.93 14.78 -7.16
CA VAL A 162 14.50 15.52 -8.35
C VAL A 162 13.57 14.60 -9.13
N ASP A 163 12.29 14.95 -9.15
CA ASP A 163 11.27 14.51 -10.13
C ASP A 163 10.43 13.24 -9.85
N ARG A 164 9.63 13.19 -8.76
CA ARG A 164 8.95 11.93 -8.32
C ARG A 164 7.49 12.00 -7.89
N THR A 165 6.67 12.90 -8.43
CA THR A 165 5.21 12.79 -8.26
C THR A 165 4.55 11.77 -9.19
N SER A 166 5.28 11.23 -10.18
CA SER A 166 4.74 10.33 -11.20
C SER A 166 5.09 8.85 -11.00
N SER A 167 6.31 8.48 -10.59
CA SER A 167 6.84 7.09 -10.69
C SER A 167 6.78 6.26 -9.39
N SER A 168 5.65 6.29 -8.66
CA SER A 168 5.58 5.57 -7.37
C SER A 168 5.72 4.05 -7.52
N LEU A 169 5.13 3.45 -8.56
CA LEU A 169 5.18 1.99 -8.75
C LEU A 169 6.48 1.52 -9.43
N GLY A 170 7.13 2.38 -10.23
CA GLY A 170 8.38 2.07 -10.94
C GLY A 170 9.64 2.16 -10.08
N SER A 171 9.52 2.61 -8.83
CA SER A 171 10.65 2.68 -7.90
C SER A 171 11.23 1.30 -7.59
N ALA A 172 12.54 1.26 -7.33
CA ALA A 172 13.23 0.02 -6.97
C ALA A 172 12.61 -0.65 -5.74
N GLY A 173 12.20 0.12 -4.73
CA GLY A 173 11.55 -0.41 -3.53
C GLY A 173 10.21 -1.07 -3.81
N ALA A 174 9.35 -0.44 -4.62
CA ALA A 174 8.07 -1.03 -5.00
C ALA A 174 8.25 -2.30 -5.84
N ILE A 175 9.16 -2.28 -6.82
CA ILE A 175 9.47 -3.44 -7.68
C ILE A 175 10.02 -4.60 -6.85
N LEU A 176 10.98 -4.34 -5.96
CA LEU A 176 11.59 -5.36 -5.09
C LEU A 176 10.57 -5.97 -4.15
N LEU A 177 9.71 -5.15 -3.54
CA LEU A 177 8.65 -5.66 -2.68
C LEU A 177 7.68 -6.53 -3.48
N ALA A 178 7.15 -6.02 -4.60
CA ALA A 178 6.22 -6.75 -5.45
C ALA A 178 6.82 -8.08 -5.95
N SER A 179 8.06 -8.06 -6.40
CA SER A 179 8.81 -9.26 -6.82
C SER A 179 8.97 -10.25 -5.66
N SER A 180 9.27 -9.76 -4.46
CA SER A 180 9.40 -10.59 -3.25
C SER A 180 8.07 -11.23 -2.87
N VAL A 181 6.95 -10.53 -3.02
CA VAL A 181 5.61 -11.09 -2.78
C VAL A 181 5.35 -12.25 -3.75
N LEU A 182 5.56 -12.03 -5.04
CA LEU A 182 5.34 -13.05 -6.07
C LEU A 182 6.27 -14.26 -5.92
N ALA A 183 7.51 -14.05 -5.47
CA ALA A 183 8.44 -15.15 -5.20
C ALA A 183 8.04 -15.99 -3.98
N ASN A 184 7.31 -15.40 -3.03
CA ASN A 184 6.82 -16.09 -1.82
C ASN A 184 5.43 -16.71 -2.00
N ASP A 185 4.67 -16.25 -3.00
CA ASP A 185 3.32 -16.75 -3.24
C ASP A 185 3.38 -18.12 -3.93
N ARG A 186 3.04 -19.15 -3.15
CA ARG A 186 3.04 -20.55 -3.61
C ARG A 186 1.96 -20.83 -4.65
N LEU A 187 1.00 -19.93 -4.84
CA LEU A 187 -0.11 -20.11 -5.78
C LEU A 187 0.27 -19.88 -7.26
N PHE A 188 1.46 -19.35 -7.56
CA PHE A 188 1.91 -19.13 -8.93
C PHE A 188 2.70 -20.29 -9.54
N PHE A 189 3.11 -21.28 -8.75
CA PHE A 189 4.00 -22.38 -9.17
C PHE A 189 3.37 -23.78 -9.04
N THR A 190 2.06 -23.87 -8.84
CA THR A 190 1.27 -25.12 -8.85
C THR A 190 0.17 -25.02 -9.87
#